data_AF-A0A658NLG3-F1
#
_entry.id   AF-A0A658NLG3-F1
#
_cell.length_a   1.000
_cell.length_b   1.000
_cell.length_c   1.000
_cell.angle_alpha   90.00
_cell.angle_beta   90.00
_cell.angle_gamma   90.00
#
_symmetry.space_group_name_H-M   'P 1'
#
loop_
_entity.id
_entity.type
_entity.pdbx_description
1 polymer ?
#
loop_
_entity_poly.entity_id
_entity_poly.type
_entity_poly.pdbx_seq_one_letter_code
_entity_poly.pdbx_strand_id
1 'polypeptide(L)' 'MDRRQFIQAGSAASVLGLTAGCATTGGGAGGKGGVSGGGYGGATAAKYIRMWSEGRVEVTLVEPGESFIS' A
#
# COMPACT_ATOMS: atom_id res chain seq x y z
N MET A 1 18.15 -26.98 25.65
CA MET A 1 17.74 -26.37 24.37
C MET A 1 18.46 -25.04 24.22
N ASP A 2 19.37 -24.90 23.27
CA ASP A 2 20.10 -23.66 23.06
C ASP A 2 19.23 -22.65 22.29
N ARG A 3 18.94 -21.51 22.93
CA ARG A 3 18.17 -20.38 22.39
C ARG A 3 18.59 -19.95 20.97
N ARG A 4 19.86 -20.13 20.62
CA ARG A 4 20.39 -19.82 19.28
C ARG A 4 19.91 -20.80 18.21
N GLN A 5 19.81 -22.09 18.53
CA GLN A 5 19.35 -23.14 17.61
C GLN A 5 17.86 -22.96 17.27
N PHE A 6 17.06 -22.53 18.24
CA PHE A 6 15.64 -22.22 18.04
C PHE A 6 15.44 -21.02 17.10
N ILE A 7 16.21 -19.94 17.29
CA ILE A 7 16.14 -18.76 16.41
C ILE A 7 16.61 -19.11 14.99
N GLN A 8 17.69 -19.89 14.86
CA GLN A 8 18.23 -20.26 13.56
C GLN A 8 17.25 -21.15 12.76
N ALA A 9 16.60 -22.11 13.43
CA ALA A 9 15.55 -22.93 12.83
C ALA A 9 14.29 -22.13 12.47
N GLY A 10 13.89 -21.17 13.31
CA GLY A 10 12.77 -20.26 13.04
C GLY A 10 12.99 -19.34 11.84
N SER A 11 14.23 -18.84 11.65
CA SER A 11 14.58 -17.99 10.51
C SER A 11 14.65 -18.73 9.17
N ALA A 12 14.95 -20.03 9.15
CA ALA A 12 14.98 -20.81 7.92
C ALA A 12 13.58 -21.13 7.39
N ALA A 13 12.60 -21.30 8.30
CA ALA A 13 11.21 -21.56 7.94
C ALA A 13 10.48 -20.30 7.42
N SER A 14 10.85 -19.10 7.89
CA SER A 14 10.20 -17.86 7.49
C SER A 14 10.55 -17.44 6.05
N VAL A 15 11.75 -17.73 5.55
CA VAL A 15 12.15 -17.35 4.17
C VAL A 15 11.35 -18.12 3.11
N LEU A 16 10.91 -19.35 3.39
CA LEU A 16 10.06 -20.13 2.48
C LEU A 16 8.57 -19.77 2.56
N GLY A 17 8.11 -19.25 3.72
CA GLY A 17 6.72 -18.84 3.92
C GLY A 17 6.40 -17.41 3.47
N LEU A 18 7.40 -16.53 3.42
CA LEU A 18 7.20 -15.12 3.06
C LEU A 18 7.23 -14.85 1.55
N THR A 19 7.80 -15.76 0.74
CA THR A 19 7.87 -15.60 -0.72
C THR A 19 6.61 -16.09 -1.44
N ALA A 20 5.77 -16.91 -0.80
CA ALA A 20 4.56 -17.47 -1.41
C ALA A 20 3.32 -16.56 -1.31
N GLY A 21 3.34 -15.53 -0.44
CA GLY A 21 2.14 -14.74 -0.13
C GLY A 21 2.24 -13.22 -0.37
N CYS A 22 3.44 -12.65 -0.50
CA CYS A 22 3.62 -11.18 -0.54
C CYS A 22 3.79 -10.59 -1.95
N ALA A 23 3.47 -11.35 -2.99
CA ALA A 23 3.51 -10.90 -4.38
C ALA A 23 2.27 -11.38 -5.15
N THR A 24 1.08 -11.12 -4.59
CA THR A 24 -0.09 -11.06 -5.47
C THR A 24 0.03 -9.73 -6.22
N THR A 25 0.57 -9.76 -7.44
CA THR A 25 0.35 -8.69 -8.42
C THR A 25 -1.10 -8.78 -8.90
N GLY A 26 -2.05 -8.67 -7.98
CA GLY A 26 -3.47 -8.51 -8.26
C GLY A 26 -3.72 -7.07 -8.69
N GLY A 27 -3.34 -6.74 -9.92
CA GLY A 27 -3.65 -5.46 -10.54
C GLY A 27 -4.55 -5.70 -11.74
N GLY A 28 -5.86 -5.53 -11.58
CA GLY A 28 -6.78 -5.45 -12.72
C GLY A 28 -6.35 -4.38 -13.72
N ALA A 29 -6.90 -4.42 -14.93
CA ALA A 29 -6.53 -3.60 -16.08
C ALA A 29 -6.67 -2.05 -15.93
N GLY A 30 -6.86 -1.54 -14.71
CA GLY A 30 -6.95 -0.13 -14.38
C GLY A 30 -5.62 0.43 -13.86
N GLY A 31 -5.29 1.66 -14.25
CA GLY A 31 -4.13 2.37 -13.68
C GLY A 31 -4.29 2.57 -12.17
N LYS A 32 -3.19 2.46 -11.42
CA LYS A 32 -3.19 2.73 -9.97
C LYS A 32 -2.28 3.93 -9.69
N GLY A 33 -2.73 4.83 -8.81
CA GLY A 33 -1.98 6.03 -8.45
C GLY A 33 -2.19 6.43 -6.99
N GLY A 34 -1.18 7.06 -6.40
CA GLY A 34 -1.23 7.58 -5.03
C GLY A 34 -1.15 9.10 -5.01
N VAL A 35 -1.86 9.73 -4.06
CA VAL A 35 -1.71 11.15 -3.74
C VAL A 35 -1.28 11.27 -2.29
N SER A 36 -0.14 11.92 -2.05
CA SER A 36 0.39 12.18 -0.71
C SER A 36 -0.04 13.56 -0.22
N GLY A 37 -0.64 13.61 0.97
CA GLY A 37 -1.18 14.80 1.60
C GLY A 37 -2.67 15.01 1.27
N GLY A 38 -3.53 15.00 2.28
CA GLY A 38 -4.98 15.17 2.19
C GLY A 38 -5.49 16.61 2.31
N GLY A 39 -4.60 17.61 2.21
CA GLY A 39 -5.01 19.01 2.13
C GLY A 39 -5.71 19.36 0.82
N TYR A 40 -6.14 20.62 0.68
CA TYR A 40 -6.95 21.07 -0.46
C TYR A 40 -6.40 20.64 -1.84
N GLY A 41 -5.09 20.76 -2.06
CA GLY A 41 -4.46 20.37 -3.32
C GLY A 41 -4.52 18.86 -3.59
N GLY A 42 -4.19 18.04 -2.59
CA GLY A 42 -4.17 16.59 -2.73
C GLY A 42 -5.57 15.98 -2.85
N ALA A 43 -6.52 16.44 -2.03
CA ALA A 43 -7.93 16.02 -2.15
C ALA A 43 -8.52 16.40 -3.53
N THR A 44 -8.15 17.58 -4.05
CA THR A 44 -8.56 18.03 -5.39
C THR A 44 -7.97 17.15 -6.48
N ALA A 45 -6.66 16.90 -6.42
CA ALA A 45 -5.99 16.02 -7.38
C ALA A 45 -6.62 14.62 -7.40
N ALA A 46 -6.83 14.03 -6.22
CA ALA A 46 -7.43 12.70 -6.11
C ALA A 46 -8.85 12.65 -6.70
N LYS A 47 -9.68 13.66 -6.41
CA LYS A 47 -11.04 13.78 -6.95
C LYS A 47 -11.04 13.84 -8.48
N TYR A 48 -10.23 14.72 -9.08
CA TYR A 48 -10.27 14.93 -10.53
C TYR A 48 -9.65 13.77 -11.30
N ILE A 49 -8.60 13.11 -10.77
CA ILE A 49 -8.05 11.89 -11.36
C ILE A 49 -9.13 10.80 -11.41
N ARG A 50 -9.83 10.58 -10.28
CA ARG A 50 -10.88 9.55 -10.20
C ARG A 50 -12.09 9.88 -11.09
N MET A 51 -12.45 11.15 -11.21
CA MET A 51 -13.57 11.64 -12.02
C MET A 51 -13.29 11.54 -13.53
N TRP A 52 -12.17 12.11 -14.00
CA TRP A 52 -11.83 12.10 -15.44
C TRP A 52 -11.46 10.71 -15.95
N SER A 53 -11.04 9.83 -15.06
CA SER A 53 -10.83 8.43 -15.39
C SER A 53 -12.14 7.63 -15.52
N GLU A 54 -13.30 8.23 -15.21
CA GLU A 54 -14.59 7.54 -15.09
C GLU A 54 -14.51 6.34 -14.13
N GLY A 55 -13.57 6.39 -13.18
CA GLY A 55 -13.29 5.30 -12.25
C GLY A 55 -12.44 4.15 -12.72
N ARG A 56 -11.80 4.26 -13.88
CA ARG A 56 -10.82 3.26 -14.32
C ARG A 56 -9.50 3.32 -13.55
N VAL A 57 -9.17 4.47 -12.96
CA VAL A 57 -7.97 4.66 -12.16
C VAL A 57 -8.31 4.58 -10.68
N GLU A 58 -7.63 3.66 -10.00
CA GLU A 58 -7.66 3.52 -8.55
C GLU A 58 -6.72 4.56 -7.93
N VAL A 59 -7.28 5.43 -7.08
CA VAL A 59 -6.54 6.52 -6.45
C VAL A 59 -6.56 6.35 -4.94
N THR A 60 -5.37 6.24 -4.34
CA THR A 60 -5.21 6.18 -2.89
C THR A 60 -4.68 7.51 -2.37
N LEU A 61 -5.46 8.20 -1.54
CA LEU A 61 -5.03 9.41 -0.83
C LEU A 61 -4.45 9.02 0.53
N VAL A 62 -3.23 9.46 0.82
CA VAL A 62 -2.54 9.18 2.10
C VAL A 62 -2.27 10.50 2.81
N GLU A 63 -2.80 10.65 4.04
CA GLU A 63 -2.58 11.82 4.90
C GLU A 63 -2.07 11.34 6.27
N PRO A 64 -0.96 11.88 6.79
CA PRO A 64 -0.42 11.46 8.09
C PRO A 64 -1.24 11.94 9.30
N GLY A 65 -1.97 13.04 9.19
CA GLY A 65 -2.88 13.55 10.22
C GLY A 65 -4.25 12.86 10.24
N GLU A 66 -4.95 12.99 11.36
CA GLU A 66 -6.36 12.55 11.45
C GLU A 66 -7.33 13.57 10.83
N SER A 67 -6.89 14.82 10.70
CA SER A 67 -7.68 15.91 10.15
C SER A 67 -6.75 16.94 9.55
N PHE A 68 -7.16 17.49 8.40
CA PHE A 68 -6.48 18.61 7.80
C PHE A 68 -6.72 19.87 8.65
N ILE A 69 -5.65 20.42 9.22
CA ILE A 69 -5.63 21.70 9.95
C ILE A 69 -4.93 22.72 9.07
N SER A 70 -5.52 23.91 8.92
CA SER A 70 -5.10 24.93 7.94
C SER A 70 -4.63 26.22 8.58
#